data_AF-A0A160T5V4-F1
#
_entry.id   AF-A0A160T5V4-F1
#
_cell.length_a   1.000
_cell.length_b   1.000
_cell.length_c   1.000
_cell.angle_alpha   90.00
_cell.angle_beta   90.00
_cell.angle_gamma   90.00
#
_symmetry.space_group_name_H-M   'P 1'
#
loop_
_entity.id
_entity.type
_entity.pdbx_description
1 polymer ?
#
loop_
_entity_poly.entity_id
_entity_poly.type
_entity_poly.pdbx_seq_one_letter_code
_entity_poly.pdbx_strand_id
1 'polypeptide(L)'
;MSRWFSRFWAWLSQLFDFDRRPPGYGRRETDGLPRANQRRQTTDDRPPTAADTPPALSAAPTPPVAPSIPPPIAPPLPLETDEPPRYVKSKSVLTYQERRLYLGLLRAVENRYQILAKVRLADIVYLANLPRDSKMHRNRVLCKHVDFLICQPGTLAPLLVIELDDSSHAYPDSMARDAFKNELFAAVGLPLLRLKIQSGYTARYLREEIDARLNVVEPPFSE
;
A
#
# COMPACT_ATOMS: atom_id res chain seq x y z
N MET A 1 -40.48 0.84 21.65
CA MET A 1 -39.52 0.63 20.56
C MET A 1 -38.10 0.56 21.14
N SER A 2 -37.83 -0.42 22.04
CA SER A 2 -36.69 -0.34 22.97
C SER A 2 -36.19 -1.67 23.54
N ARG A 3 -36.37 -2.80 22.83
CA ARG A 3 -35.84 -4.11 23.28
C ARG A 3 -34.80 -4.75 22.34
N TRP A 4 -34.52 -4.13 21.19
CA TRP A 4 -33.50 -4.61 20.24
C TRP A 4 -32.14 -3.91 20.37
N PHE A 5 -32.09 -2.66 20.84
CA PHE A 5 -30.82 -1.94 21.08
C PHE A 5 -30.05 -2.45 22.32
N SER A 6 -30.74 -2.99 23.33
CA SER A 6 -30.10 -3.44 24.57
C SER A 6 -29.38 -4.79 24.47
N ARG A 7 -29.72 -5.64 23.49
CA ARG A 7 -29.03 -6.94 23.27
C ARG A 7 -27.79 -6.81 22.38
N PHE A 8 -27.74 -5.77 21.56
CA PHE A 8 -26.57 -5.45 20.73
C PHE A 8 -25.45 -4.82 21.58
N TRP A 9 -25.80 -3.98 22.57
CA TRP A 9 -24.83 -3.40 23.51
C TRP A 9 -24.33 -4.38 24.59
N ALA A 10 -25.17 -5.33 25.05
CA ALA A 10 -24.77 -6.36 26.01
C ALA A 10 -23.82 -7.43 25.43
N TRP A 11 -23.80 -7.60 24.10
CA TRP A 11 -22.82 -8.46 23.41
C TRP A 11 -21.45 -7.76 23.24
N LEU A 12 -21.42 -6.42 23.19
CA LEU A 12 -20.20 -5.64 22.97
C LEU A 12 -19.44 -5.27 24.27
N SER A 13 -20.09 -5.33 25.43
CA SER A 13 -19.50 -4.89 26.71
C SER A 13 -18.80 -5.98 27.54
N GLN A 14 -18.59 -7.19 26.99
CA GLN A 14 -17.86 -8.29 27.65
C GLN A 14 -16.41 -8.47 27.16
N LEU A 15 -15.84 -7.49 26.45
CA LEU A 15 -14.53 -7.65 25.81
C LEU A 15 -13.45 -6.62 26.16
N PHE A 16 -13.75 -5.58 26.94
CA PHE A 16 -12.72 -4.59 27.30
C PHE A 16 -12.95 -4.03 28.72
N ASP A 17 -12.38 -4.72 29.71
CA ASP A 17 -12.08 -4.15 31.03
C ASP A 17 -10.76 -3.38 30.89
N PHE A 18 -10.84 -2.04 30.91
CA PHE A 18 -9.70 -1.15 30.64
C PHE A 18 -9.24 -0.53 31.95
N ASP A 19 -8.44 -1.27 32.71
CA ASP A 19 -7.66 -0.70 33.79
C ASP A 19 -6.23 -1.25 33.78
N ARG A 20 -5.28 -0.46 33.24
CA ARG A 20 -3.97 -0.14 33.84
C ARG A 20 -3.05 0.65 32.90
N ARG A 21 -2.34 1.61 33.51
CA ARG A 21 -1.36 2.56 32.95
C ARG A 21 -0.05 1.86 32.51
N PRO A 22 0.73 2.43 31.56
CA PRO A 22 2.04 1.90 31.17
C PRO A 22 3.20 2.49 32.00
N PRO A 23 4.34 1.79 32.14
CA PRO A 23 5.60 2.41 32.57
C PRO A 23 6.63 2.55 31.42
N GLY A 24 7.32 3.70 31.44
CA GLY A 24 8.80 3.75 31.46
C GLY A 24 9.56 3.72 30.13
N TYR A 25 10.00 4.90 29.69
CA TYR A 25 10.98 5.12 28.62
C TYR A 25 12.42 4.96 29.14
N GLY A 26 13.33 4.38 28.35
CA GLY A 26 14.76 4.25 28.67
C GLY A 26 15.66 4.62 27.48
N ARG A 27 16.50 5.63 27.71
CA ARG A 27 17.47 6.30 26.80
C ARG A 27 18.86 5.65 26.88
N ARG A 28 19.65 5.64 25.78
CA ARG A 28 21.14 5.82 25.65
C ARG A 28 21.45 6.15 24.16
N GLU A 29 22.15 7.20 23.68
CA GLU A 29 23.53 7.74 23.88
C GLU A 29 24.65 6.71 23.65
N THR A 30 25.76 6.89 22.89
CA THR A 30 26.35 7.93 22.02
C THR A 30 27.51 7.28 21.20
N ASP A 31 28.07 8.05 20.25
CA ASP A 31 29.49 8.12 19.84
C ASP A 31 30.12 7.16 18.82
N GLY A 32 30.86 7.76 17.87
CA GLY A 32 32.10 7.18 17.36
C GLY A 32 32.32 7.19 15.84
N LEU A 33 32.69 8.35 15.26
CA LEU A 33 33.41 8.43 13.98
C LEU A 33 34.90 8.04 14.16
N PRO A 34 35.59 7.60 13.10
CA PRO A 34 36.69 8.46 12.62
C PRO A 34 36.85 8.54 11.07
N ARG A 35 37.65 9.55 10.67
CA ARG A 35 38.02 9.98 9.31
C ARG A 35 39.34 9.39 8.81
N ALA A 36 39.49 9.44 7.48
CA ALA A 36 40.71 9.59 6.66
C ALA A 36 41.63 8.35 6.56
N ASN A 37 42.29 8.03 5.45
CA ASN A 37 43.05 8.93 4.58
C ASN A 37 43.44 8.22 3.25
N GLN A 38 43.57 8.99 2.15
CA GLN A 38 44.68 9.02 1.16
C GLN A 38 45.17 7.70 0.47
N ARG A 39 45.62 7.63 -0.80
CA ARG A 39 45.96 8.57 -1.89
C ARG A 39 46.45 7.71 -3.08
N ARG A 40 46.45 8.32 -4.28
CA ARG A 40 47.36 8.17 -5.44
C ARG A 40 46.74 7.64 -6.73
N GLN A 41 46.66 8.60 -7.65
CA GLN A 41 46.73 8.54 -9.10
C GLN A 41 47.95 7.74 -9.60
N THR A 42 47.80 7.07 -10.75
CA THR A 42 48.76 7.11 -11.87
C THR A 42 48.03 6.86 -13.19
N THR A 43 48.34 7.72 -14.15
CA THR A 43 48.04 7.72 -15.58
C THR A 43 48.71 6.54 -16.29
N ASP A 44 48.15 6.03 -17.40
CA ASP A 44 48.77 6.19 -18.73
C ASP A 44 47.84 5.68 -19.85
N ASP A 45 47.93 6.37 -20.99
CA ASP A 45 47.19 6.17 -22.23
C ASP A 45 48.00 5.31 -23.23
N ARG A 46 47.27 4.70 -24.18
CA ARG A 46 47.68 4.20 -25.53
C ARG A 46 48.18 2.74 -25.69
N PRO A 47 48.10 2.15 -26.92
CA PRO A 47 47.23 1.01 -27.21
C PRO A 47 48.00 -0.20 -27.78
N PRO A 48 47.38 -1.40 -27.92
CA PRO A 48 48.02 -2.48 -28.67
C PRO A 48 47.53 -2.57 -30.12
N THR A 49 48.50 -2.55 -31.04
CA THR A 49 48.40 -2.98 -32.44
C THR A 49 48.49 -4.51 -32.56
N ALA A 50 48.02 -4.99 -33.72
CA ALA A 50 47.66 -6.36 -34.06
C ALA A 50 48.81 -7.40 -34.16
N ALA A 51 48.35 -8.66 -34.20
CA ALA A 51 48.98 -9.89 -34.69
C ALA A 51 49.90 -10.63 -33.71
N ASP A 52 49.36 -11.70 -33.13
CA ASP A 52 49.95 -13.04 -33.26
C ASP A 52 48.94 -14.09 -32.78
N THR A 53 48.54 -14.98 -33.69
CA THR A 53 47.66 -16.13 -33.42
C THR A 53 48.54 -17.36 -33.18
N PRO A 54 48.62 -17.90 -31.95
CA PRO A 54 49.21 -19.21 -31.72
C PRO A 54 48.20 -20.35 -31.94
N PRO A 55 48.67 -21.56 -32.30
CA PRO A 55 47.85 -22.65 -32.80
C PRO A 55 46.99 -23.31 -31.72
N ALA A 56 45.84 -23.83 -32.15
CA ALA A 56 44.85 -24.50 -31.32
C ALA A 56 45.42 -25.74 -30.60
N LEU A 57 45.56 -25.64 -29.28
CA LEU A 57 45.77 -26.79 -28.39
C LEU A 57 44.47 -27.59 -28.29
N SER A 58 44.55 -28.85 -28.70
CA SER A 58 43.52 -29.88 -28.60
C SER A 58 42.91 -29.93 -27.19
N ALA A 59 41.61 -29.61 -27.09
CA ALA A 59 40.85 -29.73 -25.85
C ALA A 59 40.73 -31.21 -25.44
N ALA A 60 41.22 -31.54 -24.24
CA ALA A 60 40.89 -32.80 -23.58
C ALA A 60 39.39 -32.84 -23.22
N PRO A 61 38.72 -34.00 -23.24
CA PRO A 61 37.31 -34.07 -22.87
C PRO A 61 37.13 -33.74 -21.38
N THR A 62 36.28 -32.77 -21.09
CA THR A 62 35.78 -32.48 -19.73
C THR A 62 35.08 -33.71 -19.16
N PRO A 63 35.29 -34.07 -17.89
CA PRO A 63 34.53 -35.15 -17.26
C PRO A 63 33.04 -34.78 -17.20
N PRO A 64 32.12 -35.75 -17.23
CA PRO A 64 30.69 -35.47 -17.16
C PRO A 64 30.36 -34.82 -15.82
N VAL A 65 29.70 -33.66 -15.87
CA VAL A 65 29.10 -33.00 -14.69
C VAL A 65 28.03 -33.94 -14.14
N ALA A 66 28.23 -34.47 -12.93
CA ALA A 66 27.21 -35.24 -12.24
C ALA A 66 25.95 -34.38 -12.03
N PRO A 67 24.73 -34.91 -12.21
CA PRO A 67 23.52 -34.13 -12.02
C PRO A 67 23.46 -33.63 -10.57
N SER A 68 23.50 -32.31 -10.39
CA SER A 68 23.29 -31.67 -9.11
C SER A 68 21.83 -31.89 -8.73
N ILE A 69 21.57 -32.75 -7.75
CA ILE A 69 20.22 -32.92 -7.21
C ILE A 69 19.80 -31.55 -6.65
N PRO A 70 18.70 -30.94 -7.13
CA PRO A 70 18.24 -29.67 -6.59
C PRO A 70 17.96 -29.87 -5.08
N PRO A 71 18.26 -28.87 -4.24
CA PRO A 71 17.98 -28.98 -2.81
C PRO A 71 16.50 -29.35 -2.63
N PRO A 72 16.18 -30.23 -1.66
CA PRO A 72 14.80 -30.65 -1.44
C PRO A 72 13.94 -29.41 -1.27
N ILE A 73 12.88 -29.32 -2.09
CA ILE A 73 11.85 -28.29 -1.98
C ILE A 73 11.40 -28.31 -0.51
N ALA A 74 11.55 -27.19 0.19
CA ALA A 74 11.10 -27.09 1.58
C ALA A 74 9.64 -27.54 1.65
N PRO A 75 9.26 -28.40 2.61
CA PRO A 75 7.89 -28.88 2.69
C PRO A 75 6.95 -27.68 2.77
N PRO A 76 5.81 -27.70 2.05
CA PRO A 76 4.83 -26.64 2.15
C PRO A 76 4.45 -26.49 3.62
N LEU A 77 4.49 -25.27 4.14
CA LEU A 77 4.03 -24.98 5.50
C LEU A 77 2.60 -25.54 5.64
N PRO A 78 2.28 -26.32 6.69
CA PRO A 78 0.93 -26.79 6.93
C PRO A 78 0.01 -25.57 7.07
N LEU A 79 -0.89 -25.37 6.11
CA LEU A 79 -1.83 -24.23 6.10
C LEU A 79 -2.99 -24.42 7.08
N GLU A 80 -3.21 -25.64 7.57
CA GLU A 80 -4.26 -25.99 8.50
C GLU A 80 -3.63 -26.48 9.80
N THR A 81 -3.79 -25.71 10.88
CA THR A 81 -3.43 -26.10 12.23
C THR A 81 -4.71 -26.20 13.06
N ASP A 82 -4.80 -27.19 13.96
CA ASP A 82 -5.87 -27.27 14.98
C ASP A 82 -5.70 -26.20 16.08
N GLU A 83 -4.77 -25.26 15.90
CA GLU A 83 -4.50 -24.20 16.86
C GLU A 83 -5.59 -23.11 16.80
N PRO A 84 -5.97 -22.52 17.94
CA PRO A 84 -6.91 -21.41 17.95
C PRO A 84 -6.32 -20.21 17.16
N PRO A 85 -7.17 -19.40 16.50
CA PRO A 85 -6.71 -18.30 15.68
C PRO A 85 -5.90 -17.29 16.52
N ARG A 86 -4.67 -17.03 16.09
CA ARG A 86 -3.78 -16.07 16.74
C ARG A 86 -3.74 -14.75 15.98
N TYR A 87 -4.15 -13.69 16.64
CA TYR A 87 -4.06 -12.34 16.09
C TYR A 87 -2.75 -11.66 16.51
N VAL A 88 -2.09 -11.01 15.55
CA VAL A 88 -0.88 -10.22 15.79
C VAL A 88 -1.07 -8.83 15.19
N LYS A 89 -0.60 -7.80 15.89
CA LYS A 89 -0.65 -6.43 15.37
C LYS A 89 0.34 -6.25 14.22
N SER A 90 -0.08 -5.57 13.16
CA SER A 90 0.85 -5.14 12.12
C SER A 90 1.82 -4.07 12.66
N LYS A 91 3.03 -4.01 12.11
CA LYS A 91 4.00 -2.94 12.40
C LYS A 91 3.54 -1.58 11.87
N SER A 92 2.75 -1.57 10.80
CA SER A 92 2.19 -0.37 10.20
C SER A 92 0.88 -0.68 9.47
N VAL A 93 -0.02 0.30 9.44
CA VAL A 93 -1.25 0.25 8.63
C VAL A 93 -0.95 0.41 7.14
N LEU A 94 0.12 1.13 6.80
CA LEU A 94 0.51 1.46 5.43
C LEU A 94 1.75 0.70 4.98
N THR A 95 1.78 0.31 3.70
CA THR A 95 3.00 -0.16 3.05
C THR A 95 4.05 0.95 2.98
N TYR A 96 5.28 0.61 2.60
CA TYR A 96 6.35 1.61 2.43
C TYR A 96 5.94 2.70 1.42
N GLN A 97 5.39 2.31 0.27
CA GLN A 97 5.04 3.25 -0.79
C GLN A 97 3.81 4.09 -0.45
N GLU A 98 2.78 3.46 0.14
CA GLU A 98 1.61 4.18 0.66
C GLU A 98 2.01 5.21 1.72
N ARG A 99 2.90 4.85 2.66
CA ARG A 99 3.38 5.78 3.69
C ARG A 99 4.08 6.99 3.07
N ARG A 100 4.85 6.80 2.00
CA ARG A 100 5.52 7.91 1.31
C ARG A 100 4.53 8.83 0.61
N LEU A 101 3.53 8.25 -0.05
CA LEU A 101 2.43 9.01 -0.62
C LEU A 101 1.68 9.78 0.49
N TYR A 102 1.31 9.13 1.59
CA TYR A 102 0.62 9.75 2.72
C TYR A 102 1.36 10.99 3.27
N LEU A 103 2.67 10.89 3.48
CA LEU A 103 3.50 12.04 3.91
C LEU A 103 3.58 13.14 2.85
N GLY A 104 3.51 12.79 1.56
CA GLY A 104 3.34 13.75 0.47
C GLY A 104 1.98 14.45 0.53
N LEU A 105 0.91 13.68 0.70
CA LEU A 105 -0.47 14.18 0.76
C LEU A 105 -0.66 15.13 1.94
N LEU A 106 -0.15 14.80 3.14
CA LEU A 106 -0.22 15.69 4.30
C LEU A 106 0.40 17.07 4.02
N ARG A 107 1.53 17.11 3.32
CA ARG A 107 2.19 18.37 2.90
C ARG A 107 1.45 19.07 1.76
N ALA A 108 0.71 18.33 0.93
CA ALA A 108 -0.03 18.87 -0.19
C ALA A 108 -1.35 19.51 0.24
N VAL A 109 -2.08 18.87 1.15
CA VAL A 109 -3.41 19.33 1.60
C VAL A 109 -3.32 20.31 2.77
N GLU A 110 -2.28 20.22 3.60
CA GLU A 110 -2.13 21.03 4.83
C GLU A 110 -3.43 21.01 5.66
N ASN A 111 -4.02 22.17 5.94
CA ASN A 111 -5.26 22.30 6.72
C ASN A 111 -6.53 22.41 5.84
N ARG A 112 -6.41 22.27 4.51
CA ARG A 112 -7.54 22.42 3.58
C ARG A 112 -8.48 21.23 3.62
N TYR A 113 -7.95 20.03 3.87
CA TYR A 113 -8.69 18.78 3.86
C TYR A 113 -8.20 17.82 4.92
N GLN A 114 -9.06 16.87 5.32
CA GLN A 114 -8.67 15.75 6.16
C GLN A 114 -8.33 14.53 5.29
N ILE A 115 -7.27 13.80 5.64
CA ILE A 115 -6.92 12.53 4.99
C ILE A 115 -7.22 11.38 5.94
N LEU A 116 -7.91 10.36 5.45
CA LEU A 116 -8.12 9.07 6.12
C LEU A 116 -7.45 7.98 5.29
N ALA A 117 -6.76 7.04 5.96
CA ALA A 117 -6.06 5.94 5.30
C ALA A 117 -6.80 4.62 5.47
N LYS A 118 -6.75 3.73 4.47
CA LYS A 118 -7.31 2.37 4.49
C LYS A 118 -8.81 2.34 4.88
N VAL A 119 -9.60 3.26 4.32
CA VAL A 119 -11.04 3.36 4.60
C VAL A 119 -11.80 2.28 3.82
N ARG A 120 -12.63 1.49 4.49
CA ARG A 120 -13.42 0.44 3.82
C ARG A 120 -14.43 1.09 2.88
N LEU A 121 -14.72 0.46 1.73
CA LEU A 121 -15.76 0.95 0.83
C LEU A 121 -17.12 1.04 1.52
N ALA A 122 -17.41 0.10 2.43
CA ALA A 122 -18.63 0.09 3.23
C ALA A 122 -18.77 1.30 4.20
N ASP A 123 -17.68 2.04 4.45
CA ASP A 123 -17.71 3.27 5.26
C ASP A 123 -17.86 4.53 4.39
N ILE A 124 -17.79 4.39 3.06
CA ILE A 124 -17.92 5.50 2.08
C ILE A 124 -19.26 5.43 1.36
N VAL A 125 -19.69 4.21 1.00
CA VAL A 125 -20.90 3.96 0.22
C VAL A 125 -21.76 2.89 0.88
N TYR A 126 -23.06 2.98 0.68
CA TYR A 126 -24.03 1.98 1.12
C TYR A 126 -24.94 1.56 -0.03
N LEU A 127 -25.51 0.36 0.07
CA LEU A 127 -26.48 -0.13 -0.91
C LEU A 127 -27.85 0.48 -0.60
N ALA A 128 -28.34 1.36 -1.47
CA ALA A 128 -29.59 2.11 -1.27
C ALA A 128 -30.87 1.28 -1.48
N ASN A 129 -30.76 0.10 -2.08
CA ASN A 129 -31.85 -0.84 -2.29
C ASN A 129 -31.45 -2.27 -1.88
N LEU A 130 -32.40 -3.19 -1.82
CA LEU A 130 -32.16 -4.59 -1.45
C LEU A 130 -32.49 -5.53 -2.62
N PRO A 131 -31.61 -5.61 -3.64
CA PRO A 131 -31.78 -6.59 -4.71
C PRO A 131 -31.65 -8.02 -4.18
N ARG A 132 -32.08 -9.00 -4.99
CA ARG A 132 -32.06 -10.45 -4.64
C ARG A 132 -30.68 -10.92 -4.19
N ASP A 133 -29.62 -10.36 -4.77
CA ASP A 133 -28.22 -10.63 -4.51
C ASP A 133 -27.54 -9.59 -3.60
N SER A 134 -28.32 -8.80 -2.84
CA SER A 134 -27.83 -7.74 -1.94
C SER A 134 -26.69 -8.18 -1.01
N LYS A 135 -26.70 -9.43 -0.52
CA LYS A 135 -25.62 -9.98 0.31
C LYS A 135 -24.28 -10.01 -0.44
N MET A 136 -24.29 -10.38 -1.72
CA MET A 136 -23.09 -10.41 -2.56
C MET A 136 -22.54 -8.99 -2.76
N HIS A 137 -23.40 -8.02 -3.09
CA HIS A 137 -23.01 -6.61 -3.21
C HIS A 137 -22.44 -6.03 -1.91
N ARG A 138 -23.07 -6.32 -0.76
CA ARG A 138 -22.58 -5.87 0.55
C ARG A 138 -21.21 -6.47 0.88
N ASN A 139 -21.00 -7.76 0.61
CA ASN A 139 -19.70 -8.39 0.80
C ASN A 139 -18.62 -7.78 -0.10
N ARG A 140 -18.96 -7.38 -1.35
CA ARG A 140 -18.00 -6.74 -2.26
C ARG A 140 -17.42 -5.46 -1.68
N VAL A 141 -18.21 -4.65 -0.96
CA VAL A 141 -17.76 -3.40 -0.34
C VAL A 141 -17.17 -3.60 1.07
N LEU A 142 -17.64 -4.58 1.83
CA LEU A 142 -17.10 -4.89 3.16
C LEU A 142 -15.65 -5.37 3.13
N CYS A 143 -15.29 -6.15 2.11
CA CYS A 143 -13.97 -6.76 1.98
C CYS A 143 -12.95 -5.90 1.23
N LYS A 144 -13.27 -4.64 0.92
CA LYS A 144 -12.40 -3.74 0.15
C LYS A 144 -12.24 -2.41 0.86
N HIS A 145 -11.10 -1.79 0.67
CA HIS A 145 -10.79 -0.43 1.11
C HIS A 145 -10.19 0.39 -0.02
N VAL A 146 -10.23 1.70 0.16
CA VAL A 146 -9.40 2.66 -0.58
C VAL A 146 -8.11 2.92 0.18
N ASP A 147 -7.05 3.30 -0.52
CA ASP A 147 -5.79 3.63 0.16
C ASP A 147 -5.91 4.92 0.95
N PHE A 148 -6.44 5.98 0.33
CA PHE A 148 -6.73 7.24 1.01
C PHE A 148 -8.08 7.82 0.60
N LEU A 149 -8.70 8.52 1.54
CA LEU A 149 -9.89 9.33 1.32
C LEU A 149 -9.59 10.76 1.78
N ILE A 150 -9.80 11.72 0.87
CA ILE A 150 -9.82 13.14 1.18
C ILE A 150 -11.25 13.51 1.58
N CYS A 151 -11.37 14.17 2.72
CA CYS A 151 -12.63 14.60 3.30
C CYS A 151 -12.64 16.10 3.60
N GLN A 152 -13.84 16.67 3.65
CA GLN A 152 -14.06 18.03 4.14
C GLN A 152 -13.68 18.12 5.63
N PRO A 153 -12.95 19.17 6.06
CA PRO A 153 -12.67 19.40 7.47
C PRO A 153 -13.96 19.56 8.30
N GLY A 154 -13.96 19.01 9.51
CA GLY A 154 -15.08 19.12 10.45
C GLY A 154 -16.21 18.12 10.23
N THR A 155 -16.69 17.93 9.01
CA THR A 155 -17.79 16.98 8.70
C THR A 155 -17.30 15.59 8.33
N LEU A 156 -16.04 15.48 7.88
CA LEU A 156 -15.48 14.27 7.27
C LEU A 156 -16.26 13.77 6.04
N ALA A 157 -17.04 14.64 5.40
CA ALA A 157 -17.75 14.32 4.16
C ALA A 157 -16.73 13.88 3.08
N PRO A 158 -16.92 12.72 2.41
CA PRO A 158 -16.02 12.24 1.36
C PRO A 158 -15.98 13.20 0.18
N LEU A 159 -14.78 13.60 -0.27
CA LEU A 159 -14.58 14.50 -1.40
C LEU A 159 -13.82 13.86 -2.57
N LEU A 160 -12.81 13.03 -2.29
CA LEU A 160 -11.97 12.42 -3.31
C LEU A 160 -11.33 11.14 -2.79
N VAL A 161 -11.40 10.06 -3.58
CA VAL A 161 -10.69 8.82 -3.33
C VAL A 161 -9.33 8.84 -4.01
N ILE A 162 -8.29 8.35 -3.33
CA ILE A 162 -6.94 8.19 -3.90
C ILE A 162 -6.49 6.73 -3.77
N GLU A 163 -6.03 6.16 -4.88
CA GLU A 163 -5.42 4.82 -4.96
C GLU A 163 -3.98 4.92 -5.47
N LEU A 164 -3.11 4.04 -4.95
CA LEU A 164 -1.72 3.94 -5.39
C LEU A 164 -1.52 2.71 -6.28
N ASP A 165 -1.29 2.93 -7.57
CA ASP A 165 -1.15 1.86 -8.55
C ASP A 165 0.32 1.52 -8.82
N ASP A 166 0.67 0.24 -8.74
CA ASP A 166 1.95 -0.26 -9.24
C ASP A 166 1.86 -0.50 -10.75
N SER A 167 2.86 -0.01 -11.48
CA SER A 167 3.04 -0.26 -12.92
C SER A 167 3.30 -1.75 -13.26
N SER A 168 3.42 -2.63 -12.27
CA SER A 168 3.73 -4.06 -12.44
C SER A 168 2.53 -4.96 -12.77
N HIS A 169 1.36 -4.42 -13.08
CA HIS A 169 0.13 -5.23 -13.20
C HIS A 169 -0.42 -5.34 -14.63
N ALA A 170 0.16 -6.26 -15.40
CA ALA A 170 -0.44 -6.82 -16.61
C ALA A 170 -1.20 -8.14 -16.33
N TYR A 171 -1.97 -8.20 -15.23
CA TYR A 171 -2.76 -9.38 -14.86
C TYR A 171 -4.28 -9.11 -14.94
N PRO A 172 -5.09 -10.06 -15.46
CA PRO A 172 -6.53 -9.88 -15.66
C PRO A 172 -7.33 -9.50 -14.41
N ASP A 173 -6.94 -10.05 -13.25
CA ASP A 173 -7.65 -9.79 -11.99
C ASP A 173 -7.50 -8.35 -11.50
N SER A 174 -6.38 -7.70 -11.82
CA SER A 174 -6.17 -6.28 -11.48
C SER A 174 -7.08 -5.38 -12.30
N MET A 175 -7.33 -5.72 -13.57
CA MET A 175 -8.26 -4.98 -14.43
C MET A 175 -9.72 -5.07 -13.92
N ALA A 176 -10.16 -6.25 -13.50
CA ALA A 176 -11.51 -6.44 -12.96
C ALA A 176 -11.72 -5.71 -11.61
N ARG A 177 -10.70 -5.69 -10.75
CA ARG A 177 -10.73 -4.93 -9.49
C ARG A 177 -10.80 -3.43 -9.75
N ASP A 178 -10.03 -2.93 -10.71
CA ASP A 178 -10.03 -1.52 -11.07
C ASP A 178 -11.34 -1.08 -11.71
N ALA A 179 -11.91 -1.90 -12.60
CA ALA A 179 -13.21 -1.64 -13.21
C ALA A 179 -14.32 -1.44 -12.16
N PHE A 180 -14.38 -2.32 -11.16
CA PHE A 180 -15.41 -2.20 -10.11
C PHE A 180 -15.31 -0.88 -9.33
N LYS A 181 -14.11 -0.48 -8.89
CA LYS A 181 -13.95 0.79 -8.15
C LYS A 181 -14.29 1.98 -9.04
N ASN A 182 -13.87 1.96 -10.31
CA ASN A 182 -14.19 3.02 -11.27
C ASN A 182 -15.70 3.16 -11.47
N GLU A 183 -16.41 2.06 -11.73
CA GLU A 183 -17.87 2.05 -11.90
C GLU A 183 -18.59 2.50 -10.62
N LEU A 184 -18.16 1.98 -9.47
CA LEU A 184 -18.78 2.31 -8.18
C LEU A 184 -18.68 3.81 -7.88
N PHE A 185 -17.47 4.38 -8.00
CA PHE A 185 -17.24 5.78 -7.65
C PHE A 185 -17.85 6.74 -8.66
N ALA A 186 -17.85 6.39 -9.95
CA ALA A 186 -18.60 7.12 -10.96
C ALA A 186 -20.11 7.13 -10.66
N ALA A 187 -20.68 5.99 -10.26
CA ALA A 187 -22.11 5.88 -9.95
C ALA A 187 -22.55 6.69 -8.73
N VAL A 188 -21.67 6.90 -7.74
CA VAL A 188 -21.97 7.72 -6.55
C VAL A 188 -21.49 9.16 -6.65
N GLY A 189 -20.92 9.56 -7.80
CA GLY A 189 -20.43 10.92 -8.01
C GLY A 189 -19.22 11.30 -7.16
N LEU A 190 -18.42 10.31 -6.70
CA LEU A 190 -17.22 10.56 -5.90
C LEU A 190 -15.98 10.45 -6.80
N PRO A 191 -15.16 11.50 -6.97
CA PRO A 191 -13.95 11.43 -7.77
C PRO A 191 -12.98 10.35 -7.30
N LEU A 192 -12.29 9.73 -8.26
CA LEU A 192 -11.21 8.78 -8.04
C LEU A 192 -9.93 9.29 -8.73
N LEU A 193 -8.88 9.48 -7.95
CA LEU A 193 -7.52 9.80 -8.40
C LEU A 193 -6.61 8.58 -8.22
N ARG A 194 -6.00 8.15 -9.32
CA ARG A 194 -5.03 7.05 -9.32
C ARG A 194 -3.64 7.60 -9.55
N LEU A 195 -2.74 7.35 -8.59
CA LEU A 195 -1.36 7.81 -8.65
C LEU A 195 -0.44 6.62 -8.90
N LYS A 196 0.45 6.74 -9.87
CA LYS A 196 1.48 5.72 -10.12
C LYS A 196 2.54 5.76 -9.02
N ILE A 197 3.01 4.59 -8.60
CA ILE A 197 4.18 4.48 -7.73
C ILE A 197 5.37 5.20 -8.36
N GLN A 198 5.98 6.10 -7.58
CA GLN A 198 7.16 6.84 -8.00
C GLN A 198 8.18 7.01 -6.87
N SER A 199 9.39 7.41 -7.25
CA SER A 199 10.52 7.66 -6.35
C SER A 199 10.34 8.91 -5.48
N GLY A 200 9.28 9.69 -5.64
CA GLY A 200 8.93 10.79 -4.74
C GLY A 200 7.71 11.57 -5.22
N TYR A 201 6.98 12.18 -4.30
CA TYR A 201 5.87 13.07 -4.62
C TYR A 201 6.17 14.47 -4.10
N THR A 202 6.10 15.48 -4.97
CA THR A 202 6.18 16.88 -4.54
C THR A 202 4.82 17.34 -4.06
N ALA A 203 4.80 18.21 -3.03
CA ALA A 203 3.54 18.74 -2.49
C ALA A 203 2.77 19.54 -3.55
N ARG A 204 3.47 20.26 -4.44
CA ARG A 204 2.87 20.99 -5.55
C ARG A 204 2.15 20.06 -6.53
N TYR A 205 2.85 19.02 -7.01
CA TYR A 205 2.26 18.04 -7.93
C TYR A 205 0.99 17.39 -7.35
N LEU A 206 1.06 16.91 -6.10
CA LEU A 206 -0.10 16.30 -5.46
C LEU A 206 -1.26 17.28 -5.30
N ARG A 207 -0.97 18.55 -4.96
CA ARG A 207 -1.98 19.60 -4.82
C ARG A 207 -2.68 19.90 -6.14
N GLU A 208 -1.91 20.02 -7.23
CA GLU A 208 -2.45 20.23 -8.58
C GLU A 208 -3.35 19.08 -9.01
N GLU A 209 -2.94 17.82 -8.80
CA GLU A 209 -3.76 16.65 -9.10
C GLU A 209 -5.05 16.59 -8.26
N ILE A 210 -4.95 16.90 -6.96
CA ILE A 210 -6.13 16.93 -6.07
C ILE A 210 -7.10 18.04 -6.50
N ASP A 211 -6.60 19.26 -6.69
CA ASP A 211 -7.43 20.41 -7.04
C ASP A 211 -8.07 20.22 -8.43
N ALA A 212 -7.33 19.66 -9.40
CA ALA A 212 -7.87 19.33 -10.72
C ALA A 212 -9.03 18.32 -10.63
N ARG A 213 -8.96 17.33 -9.73
CA ARG A 213 -10.04 16.34 -9.58
C ARG A 213 -11.24 16.86 -8.81
N LEU A 214 -11.02 17.73 -7.82
CA LEU A 214 -12.10 18.34 -7.06
C LEU A 214 -12.85 19.40 -7.88
N ASN A 215 -12.16 20.15 -8.73
CA ASN A 215 -12.78 21.20 -9.57
C ASN A 215 -13.64 20.67 -10.73
N VAL A 216 -13.53 19.37 -11.06
CA VAL A 216 -14.38 18.72 -12.09
C VAL A 216 -15.77 18.38 -11.54
N VAL A 217 -15.94 18.39 -10.22
CA VAL A 217 -17.23 18.17 -9.56
C VAL A 217 -17.71 19.50 -9.00
N GLU A 218 -18.54 20.23 -9.74
CA GLU A 218 -19.42 21.20 -9.08
C GLU A 218 -20.27 20.45 -8.03
N PRO A 219 -20.48 21.02 -6.84
CA PRO A 219 -21.20 20.34 -5.78
C PRO A 219 -22.64 20.05 -6.24
N PRO A 220 -23.13 18.80 -6.23
CA PRO A 220 -24.49 18.49 -6.67
C PRO A 220 -25.59 18.98 -5.70
N PHE A 221 -25.26 19.78 -4.68
CA PHE A 221 -26.24 20.32 -3.75
C PHE A 221 -25.87 21.74 -3.35
N SER A 222 -26.47 22.71 -4.04
CA SER A 222 -26.73 24.05 -3.51
C SER A 222 -28.15 24.04 -2.94
N GLU A 223 -28.23 24.20 -1.62
CA GLU A 223 -29.41 24.40 -0.73
C GLU A 223 -30.54 23.36 -0.72
#